data_AF-A0A355FDR8-F1
#
_entry.id   AF-A0A355FDR8-F1
#
_cell.length_a   1.000
_cell.length_b   1.000
_cell.length_c   1.000
_cell.angle_alpha   90.00
_cell.angle_beta   90.00
_cell.angle_gamma   90.00
#
_symmetry.space_group_name_H-M   'P 1'
#
loop_
_entity.id
_entity.type
_entity.pdbx_description
1 polymer ?
#
loop_
_entity_poly.entity_id
_entity_poly.type
_entity_poly.pdbx_seq_one_letter_code
_entity_poly.pdbx_strand_id
1 'polypeptide(L)'
;MFISFIVGFNAHAQKSVNDFIRISNDHNERRPVVVFLPGSNPNPLLVKEPNGNYFCLPAGNFDVYKIAEKYHVIIPAQPHTPVMVEDTSHLSDQYAYITDPENPYSFNIDFLKDNHLENHA
;
A
#
# COMPACT_ATOMS: atom_id res chain seq x y z
N MET A 1 -0.41 -23.64 -0.95
CA MET A 1 0.03 -22.67 0.06
C MET A 1 -1.04 -21.60 0.14
N PHE A 2 -1.80 -21.53 1.23
CA PHE A 2 -2.81 -20.49 1.44
C PHE A 2 -2.09 -19.26 1.96
N ILE A 3 -2.01 -18.19 1.17
CA ILE A 3 -1.39 -16.93 1.59
C ILE A 3 -2.54 -16.05 2.10
N SER A 4 -2.53 -15.74 3.39
CA SER A 4 -3.49 -14.81 4.00
C SER A 4 -2.92 -13.41 4.01
N PHE A 5 -3.65 -12.46 3.44
CA PHE A 5 -3.45 -11.04 3.70
C PHE A 5 -4.30 -10.69 4.92
N ILE A 6 -3.67 -10.34 6.04
CA ILE A 6 -4.38 -9.72 7.16
C ILE A 6 -4.20 -8.21 7.04
N VAL A 7 -5.28 -7.52 6.70
CA VAL A 7 -5.40 -6.08 6.91
C VAL A 7 -5.69 -5.88 8.39
N GLY A 8 -4.69 -5.44 9.15
CA GLY A 8 -4.83 -5.19 10.58
C GLY A 8 -5.36 -3.78 10.82
N PHE A 9 -6.62 -3.64 11.23
CA PHE A 9 -7.16 -2.37 11.73
C PHE A 9 -6.94 -2.25 13.24
N ASN A 10 -6.13 -1.30 13.67
CA ASN A 10 -6.10 -0.84 15.07
C ASN A 10 -6.61 0.59 15.12
N ALA A 11 -7.86 0.76 15.54
CA ALA A 11 -8.47 2.06 15.79
C ALA A 11 -8.53 2.32 17.30
N HIS A 12 -7.59 3.10 17.82
CA HIS A 12 -7.82 3.88 19.05
C HIS A 12 -7.31 5.32 18.82
N ALA A 13 -8.21 6.27 19.06
CA ALA A 13 -8.22 7.62 18.49
C ALA A 13 -7.04 8.54 18.85
N GLN A 14 -6.27 8.95 17.83
CA GLN A 14 -5.73 10.31 17.65
C GLN A 14 -5.36 10.47 16.16
N LYS A 15 -6.07 11.36 15.45
CA LYS A 15 -5.87 11.88 14.07
C LYS A 15 -4.80 11.17 13.20
N SER A 16 -5.26 10.44 12.17
CA SER A 16 -4.51 9.66 11.15
C SER A 16 -3.94 8.31 11.63
N VAL A 17 -4.75 7.25 11.54
CA VAL A 17 -4.19 5.89 11.45
C VAL A 17 -3.89 5.68 9.98
N ASN A 18 -2.63 5.80 9.59
CA ASN A 18 -2.20 5.39 8.26
C ASN A 18 -2.46 3.88 8.15
N ASP A 19 -3.36 3.48 7.27
CA ASP A 19 -3.60 2.08 6.97
C ASP A 19 -2.29 1.40 6.54
N PHE A 20 -2.16 0.09 6.74
CA PHE A 20 -0.98 -0.66 6.29
C PHE A 20 -1.35 -2.09 5.92
N ILE A 21 -0.50 -2.71 5.11
CA ILE A 21 -0.55 -4.17 4.92
C ILE A 21 0.57 -4.84 5.72
N ARG A 22 0.24 -5.99 6.30
CA ARG A 22 1.20 -6.91 6.90
C ARG A 22 1.30 -8.17 6.06
N ILE A 23 2.50 -8.49 5.62
CA ILE A 23 2.81 -9.72 4.88
C ILE A 23 3.64 -10.62 5.81
N SER A 24 3.12 -11.81 6.11
CA SER A 24 3.78 -12.84 6.93
C SER A 24 3.21 -14.22 6.62
N ASN A 25 4.01 -15.27 6.82
CA ASN A 25 3.56 -16.66 6.75
C ASN A 25 2.92 -17.18 8.05
N ASP A 26 3.31 -16.61 9.20
CA ASP A 26 2.71 -16.90 10.51
C ASP A 26 2.53 -15.57 11.25
N HIS A 27 1.30 -15.24 11.63
CA HIS A 27 1.00 -13.95 12.26
C HIS A 27 1.22 -13.94 13.78
N ASN A 28 1.38 -15.11 14.40
CA ASN A 28 1.48 -15.29 15.85
C ASN A 28 2.93 -15.50 16.31
N GLU A 29 3.84 -15.84 15.40
CA GLU A 29 5.25 -16.01 15.73
C GLU A 29 5.97 -14.66 15.93
N ARG A 30 6.83 -14.59 16.95
CA ARG A 30 7.69 -13.43 17.19
C ARG A 30 8.88 -13.44 16.23
N ARG A 31 8.90 -12.50 15.28
CA ARG A 31 9.98 -12.32 14.29
C ARG A 31 10.34 -10.84 14.15
N PRO A 32 11.55 -10.50 13.64
CA PRO A 32 11.90 -9.12 13.39
C PRO A 32 11.00 -8.52 12.30
N VAL A 33 10.85 -7.19 12.31
CA VAL A 33 9.98 -6.46 11.39
C VAL A 33 10.83 -5.72 10.36
N VAL A 34 10.46 -5.83 9.09
CA VAL A 34 10.95 -5.00 7.99
C VAL A 34 9.82 -4.03 7.60
N VAL A 35 10.11 -2.74 7.61
CA VAL A 35 9.17 -1.70 7.16
C VAL A 35 9.61 -1.20 5.79
N PHE A 36 8.76 -1.37 4.78
CA PHE A 36 8.97 -0.78 3.46
C PHE A 36 8.16 0.50 3.36
N LEU A 37 8.84 1.62 3.14
CA LEU A 37 8.19 2.91 2.96
C LEU A 37 8.00 3.17 1.45
N PRO A 38 6.76 3.36 0.97
CA PRO A 38 6.51 3.72 -0.42
C PRO A 38 7.12 5.10 -0.75
N GLY A 39 7.59 5.26 -1.99
CA GLY A 39 8.09 6.54 -2.51
C GLY A 39 6.98 7.57 -2.75
N SER A 40 7.31 8.75 -3.25
CA SER A 40 6.44 9.95 -3.29
C SER A 40 5.21 9.93 -4.22
N ASN A 41 4.90 8.81 -4.88
CA ASN A 41 3.73 8.70 -5.76
C ASN A 41 2.57 8.04 -5.00
N PRO A 42 1.30 8.46 -5.24
CA PRO A 42 0.12 7.93 -4.56
C PRO A 42 -0.22 6.53 -5.05
N ASN A 43 0.66 5.57 -4.80
CA ASN A 43 0.53 4.20 -5.24
C ASN A 43 -0.30 3.42 -4.22
N PRO A 44 -1.40 2.77 -4.64
CA PRO A 44 -2.12 1.87 -3.75
C PRO A 44 -1.24 0.68 -3.37
N LEU A 45 -1.50 0.10 -2.20
CA LEU A 45 -0.71 -1.04 -1.73
C LEU A 45 -1.07 -2.31 -2.48
N LEU A 46 -2.36 -2.53 -2.73
CA LEU A 46 -2.91 -3.71 -3.40
C LEU A 46 -3.72 -3.32 -4.63
N VAL A 47 -3.55 -4.06 -5.72
CA VAL A 47 -4.37 -3.91 -6.93
C VAL A 47 -4.95 -5.25 -7.29
N LYS A 48 -6.26 -5.27 -7.55
CA LYS A 48 -6.98 -6.47 -7.98
C LYS A 48 -6.74 -6.71 -9.46
N GLU A 49 -6.30 -7.91 -9.80
CA GLU A 49 -6.18 -8.38 -11.17
C GLU A 49 -7.54 -8.86 -11.71
N PRO A 50 -7.73 -8.90 -13.05
CA PRO A 50 -8.96 -9.44 -13.66
C PRO A 50 -9.28 -10.89 -13.27
N ASN A 51 -8.26 -11.67 -12.91
CA ASN A 51 -8.39 -13.06 -12.46
C ASN A 51 -8.87 -13.17 -10.98
N GLY A 52 -9.04 -12.04 -10.28
CA GLY A 52 -9.45 -11.96 -8.88
C GLY A 52 -8.32 -11.99 -7.85
N ASN A 53 -7.06 -12.17 -8.27
CA ASN A 53 -5.90 -12.09 -7.40
C ASN A 53 -5.55 -10.64 -7.06
N TYR A 54 -4.70 -10.46 -6.05
CA TYR A 54 -4.15 -9.16 -5.69
C TYR A 54 -2.64 -9.18 -5.86
N PHE A 55 -2.09 -8.10 -6.39
CA PHE A 55 -0.64 -7.88 -6.39
C PHE A 55 -0.28 -6.65 -5.56
N CYS A 56 0.89 -6.71 -4.92
CA CYS A 56 1.43 -5.66 -4.05
C CYS A 56 2.41 -4.78 -4.83
N LEU A 57 2.09 -3.49 -4.99
CA LEU A 57 2.86 -2.53 -5.80
C LEU A 57 4.16 -1.99 -5.16
N PRO A 58 4.16 -1.54 -3.88
CA PRO A 58 5.24 -0.69 -3.34
C PRO A 58 6.62 -1.34 -3.25
N ALA A 59 6.69 -2.66 -3.40
CA ALA A 59 7.90 -3.42 -3.26
C ALA A 59 8.30 -4.10 -4.57
N GLY A 60 7.92 -3.57 -5.74
CA GLY A 60 8.16 -4.21 -7.05
C GLY A 60 9.62 -4.61 -7.36
N ASN A 61 10.60 -4.01 -6.67
CA ASN A 61 12.02 -4.39 -6.79
C ASN A 61 12.44 -5.54 -5.85
N PHE A 62 11.55 -5.99 -4.96
CA PHE A 62 11.82 -6.95 -3.89
C PHE A 62 10.82 -8.09 -3.93
N ASP A 63 11.32 -9.31 -3.72
CA ASP A 63 10.48 -10.47 -3.47
C ASP A 63 10.01 -10.45 -2.01
N VAL A 64 8.98 -9.66 -1.73
CA VAL A 64 8.43 -9.49 -0.37
C VAL A 64 7.97 -10.79 0.25
N TYR A 65 7.59 -11.77 -0.56
CA TYR A 65 7.18 -13.08 -0.07
C TYR A 65 8.36 -13.87 0.49
N LYS A 66 9.53 -13.83 -0.18
CA LYS A 66 10.77 -14.40 0.39
C LYS A 66 11.24 -13.69 1.65
N ILE A 67 11.05 -12.36 1.72
CA ILE A 67 11.38 -11.61 2.94
C ILE A 67 10.43 -12.04 4.08
N ALA A 68 9.14 -12.22 3.79
CA ALA A 68 8.12 -12.65 4.74
C ALA A 68 8.33 -14.06 5.31
N GLU A 69 9.17 -14.89 4.68
CA GLU A 69 9.59 -16.19 5.26
C GLU A 69 10.37 -16.01 6.56
N LYS A 70 11.12 -14.91 6.71
CA LYS A 70 12.02 -14.65 7.86
C LYS A 70 11.60 -13.46 8.72
N TYR A 71 10.82 -12.54 8.17
CA TYR A 71 10.45 -11.27 8.80
C TYR A 71 8.94 -11.05 8.74
N HIS A 72 8.41 -10.22 9.63
CA HIS A 72 7.12 -9.56 9.36
C HIS A 72 7.39 -8.36 8.45
N VAL A 73 6.73 -8.30 7.30
CA VAL A 73 6.83 -7.14 6.41
C VAL A 73 5.64 -6.23 6.63
N ILE A 74 5.90 -4.95 6.89
CA ILE A 74 4.89 -3.90 7.03
C ILE A 74 5.09 -2.88 5.92
N ILE A 75 4.01 -2.55 5.22
CA ILE A 75 4.01 -1.47 4.22
C ILE A 75 2.88 -0.51 4.57
N PRO A 76 3.19 0.71 5.09
CA PRO A 76 2.18 1.71 5.36
C PRO A 76 1.68 2.33 4.05
N ALA A 77 0.38 2.61 4.00
CA ALA A 77 -0.27 3.33 2.93
C ALA A 77 0.09 4.80 3.01
N GLN A 78 0.12 5.45 1.85
CA GLN A 78 0.22 6.89 1.82
C GLN A 78 -1.11 7.54 2.20
N PRO A 79 -1.08 8.69 2.87
CA PRO A 79 -2.28 9.49 3.11
C PRO A 79 -3.05 9.74 1.81
N HIS A 80 -4.38 9.78 1.91
CA HIS A 80 -5.27 10.09 0.77
C HIS A 80 -5.13 9.16 -0.45
N THR A 81 -4.44 8.04 -0.29
CA THR A 81 -4.26 7.01 -1.31
C THR A 81 -4.99 5.74 -0.85
N PRO A 82 -5.82 5.12 -1.70
CA PRO A 82 -6.52 3.90 -1.30
C PRO A 82 -5.52 2.77 -1.03
N VAL A 83 -5.77 2.00 0.04
CA VAL A 83 -4.99 0.78 0.32
C VAL A 83 -5.12 -0.23 -0.81
N MET A 84 -6.30 -0.32 -1.40
CA MET A 84 -6.65 -1.31 -2.41
C MET A 84 -7.45 -0.67 -3.55
N VAL A 85 -7.12 -1.02 -4.78
CA VAL A 85 -7.86 -0.64 -5.98
C VAL A 85 -8.44 -1.88 -6.65
N GLU A 86 -9.76 -1.91 -6.82
CA GLU A 86 -10.45 -2.99 -7.54
C GLU A 86 -10.64 -2.68 -9.03
N ASP A 87 -10.81 -1.41 -9.37
CA ASP A 87 -10.95 -0.94 -10.75
C ASP A 87 -9.65 -0.32 -11.23
N THR A 88 -8.93 -1.05 -12.07
CA THR A 88 -7.63 -0.61 -12.60
C THR A 88 -7.71 0.58 -13.56
N SER A 89 -8.91 0.99 -14.00
CA SER A 89 -9.07 2.22 -14.80
C SER A 89 -8.67 3.48 -14.03
N HIS A 90 -8.66 3.41 -12.70
CA HIS A 90 -8.20 4.47 -11.80
C HIS A 90 -6.69 4.43 -11.52
N LEU A 91 -5.90 3.75 -12.36
CA LEU A 91 -4.44 3.73 -12.28
C LEU A 91 -3.86 4.39 -13.53
N SER A 92 -2.93 5.31 -13.31
CA SER A 92 -2.06 5.81 -14.38
C SER A 92 -1.11 4.73 -14.90
N ASP A 93 -0.43 4.99 -16.02
CA ASP A 93 0.59 4.11 -16.60
C ASP A 93 1.74 3.77 -15.62
N GLN A 94 1.94 4.60 -14.59
CA GLN A 94 2.95 4.43 -13.53
C GLN A 94 2.34 3.87 -12.24
N TYR A 95 1.12 3.34 -12.28
CA TYR A 95 0.38 2.76 -11.15
C TYR A 95 0.06 3.73 -10.00
N ALA A 96 0.18 5.04 -10.22
CA ALA A 96 -0.33 6.04 -9.30
C ALA A 96 -1.86 6.12 -9.40
N TYR A 97 -2.53 6.26 -8.27
CA TYR A 97 -3.99 6.38 -8.20
C TYR A 97 -4.48 7.72 -8.75
N ILE A 98 -5.43 7.67 -9.67
CA ILE A 98 -6.10 8.82 -10.28
C ILE A 98 -7.61 8.78 -9.98
N THR A 99 -8.21 9.94 -9.72
CA THR A 99 -9.63 10.07 -9.38
C THR A 99 -10.55 10.06 -10.59
N ASP A 100 -10.04 10.36 -11.78
CA ASP A 100 -10.76 10.41 -13.06
C ASP A 100 -9.96 9.63 -14.14
N PRO A 101 -10.47 8.48 -14.62
CA PRO A 101 -9.80 7.65 -15.63
C PRO A 101 -9.52 8.38 -16.96
N GLU A 102 -10.28 9.42 -17.28
CA GLU A 102 -10.11 10.18 -18.53
C GLU A 102 -9.04 11.29 -18.40
N ASN A 103 -8.51 11.51 -17.19
CA ASN A 103 -7.51 12.53 -16.91
C ASN A 103 -6.33 11.96 -16.10
N PRO A 104 -5.18 11.68 -16.72
CA PRO A 104 -4.03 11.07 -16.04
C PRO A 104 -3.40 11.94 -14.95
N TYR A 105 -3.81 13.21 -14.82
CA TYR A 105 -3.33 14.16 -13.80
C TYR A 105 -4.34 14.41 -12.68
N SER A 106 -5.46 13.68 -12.64
CA SER A 106 -6.49 13.84 -11.62
C SER A 106 -6.05 13.19 -10.29
N PHE A 107 -4.96 13.63 -9.70
CA PHE A 107 -4.57 13.15 -8.37
C PHE A 107 -5.52 13.71 -7.31
N ASN A 108 -5.65 12.99 -6.18
CA ASN A 108 -6.41 13.50 -5.04
C ASN A 108 -5.80 14.83 -4.57
N ILE A 109 -6.62 15.88 -4.50
CA ILE A 109 -6.13 17.22 -4.14
C ILE A 109 -5.55 17.29 -2.73
N ASP A 110 -6.06 16.49 -1.79
CA ASP A 110 -5.55 16.44 -0.43
C ASP A 110 -4.23 15.67 -0.36
N PHE A 111 -4.05 14.63 -1.20
CA PHE A 111 -2.72 14.02 -1.41
C PHE A 111 -1.71 15.05 -1.90
N LEU A 112 -2.05 15.86 -2.91
CA LEU A 112 -1.15 16.88 -3.45
C LEU A 112 -0.80 17.95 -2.42
N LYS A 113 -1.77 18.34 -1.57
CA LYS A 113 -1.50 19.27 -0.47
C LYS A 113 -0.52 18.69 0.53
N ASP A 114 -0.58 17.40 0.81
CA ASP A 114 0.26 16.75 1.82
C ASP A 114 1.61 16.25 1.27
N ASN A 115 1.74 16.08 -0.06
CA ASN A 115 2.94 15.57 -0.73
C ASN A 115 4.00 16.67 -0.94
N HIS A 116 4.61 17.11 0.16
CA HIS A 116 5.73 18.05 0.16
C HIS A 116 6.79 17.62 1.19
N LEU A 117 8.04 18.00 0.94
CA LEU A 117 9.21 17.49 1.67
C LEU A 117 9.11 17.69 3.19
N GLU A 118 8.52 18.81 3.61
CA GLU A 118 8.37 19.20 5.01
C GLU A 118 7.47 18.25 5.81
N ASN A 119 6.57 17.52 5.14
CA ASN A 119 5.72 16.50 5.76
C ASN A 119 6.40 15.13 5.89
N HIS A 120 7.61 14.97 5.36
CA HIS A 120 8.35 13.71 5.32
C HIS A 120 9.71 13.77 6.06
N ALA A 121 9.99 14.87 6.77
CA ALA A 121 11.25 15.13 7.50
C ALA A 121 11.17 14.79 9.00
#